data_AF-A0A3M7TCV5-F1
#
_entry.id   AF-A0A3M7TCV5-F1
#
_cell.length_a   1.000
_cell.length_b   1.000
_cell.length_c   1.000
_cell.angle_alpha   90.00
_cell.angle_beta   90.00
_cell.angle_gamma   90.00
#
_symmetry.space_group_name_H-M   'P 1'
#
loop_
_entity.id
_entity.type
_entity.pdbx_description
1 polymer ?
#
loop_
_entity_poly.entity_id
_entity_poly.type
_entity_poly.pdbx_seq_one_letter_code
_entity_poly.pdbx_strand_id
1 'polypeptide(L)'
;MKNLLKKINIFQFLVVAVGMSGQVSVKRLNDPAIVAQHKRMVFESWGDWRPYPKYVLGIQTNFAYGTVWGIWAPKINREYKDGEDIRPLKPTGIQNQRYVQLKLEEEEAGKIKATLDTLYKRNVQDFAHWTSTTVDADPLWLLYYKPMLKPISVFPDTPQNYFEWGLKNQQTYEALNKRGTLKRLQEELDLIKEKYFLSCSMDMPRGKRFLMYHETLLRWRKFMQELGGYNNKAALLLDYKNILKSHSPYASPSVWTSASDKQIVEKTMQQYKHRY
;
A
#
# COMPACT_ATOMS: atom_id res chain seq x y z
N MET A 1 -77.49 -32.92 10.57
CA MET A 1 -76.15 -32.46 10.11
C MET A 1 -74.97 -33.03 10.91
N LYS A 2 -75.01 -33.12 12.25
CA LYS A 2 -73.88 -33.62 13.07
C LYS A 2 -73.38 -35.04 12.70
N ASN A 3 -74.27 -35.97 12.35
CA ASN A 3 -73.89 -37.34 11.99
C ASN A 3 -73.21 -37.46 10.61
N LEU A 4 -73.46 -36.51 9.70
CA LEU A 4 -72.84 -36.48 8.36
C LEU A 4 -71.39 -35.98 8.47
N LEU A 5 -71.17 -34.90 9.23
CA LEU A 5 -69.84 -34.36 9.55
C LEU A 5 -68.95 -35.39 10.27
N LYS A 6 -69.52 -36.19 11.18
CA LYS A 6 -68.78 -37.25 11.88
C LYS A 6 -68.32 -38.36 10.92
N LYS A 7 -69.16 -38.75 9.95
CA LYS A 7 -68.81 -39.75 8.92
C LYS A 7 -67.74 -39.23 7.95
N ILE A 8 -67.82 -37.95 7.56
CA ILE A 8 -66.81 -37.30 6.70
C ILE A 8 -65.46 -37.23 7.42
N ASN A 9 -65.43 -36.85 8.70
CA ASN A 9 -64.19 -36.83 9.48
C ASN A 9 -63.58 -38.23 9.68
N ILE A 10 -64.40 -39.26 9.88
CA ILE A 10 -63.92 -40.64 9.97
C ILE A 10 -63.35 -41.11 8.63
N PHE A 11 -64.00 -40.78 7.51
CA PHE A 11 -63.50 -41.11 6.17
C PHE A 11 -62.18 -40.39 5.86
N GLN A 12 -62.07 -39.10 6.19
CA GLN A 12 -60.81 -38.36 6.08
C GLN A 12 -59.71 -38.97 6.94
N PHE A 13 -60.02 -39.39 8.16
CA PHE A 13 -59.06 -40.04 9.05
C PHE A 13 -58.60 -41.40 8.49
N LEU A 14 -59.49 -42.16 7.86
CA LEU A 14 -59.19 -43.44 7.23
C LEU A 14 -58.30 -43.26 5.98
N VAL A 15 -58.57 -42.23 5.17
CA VAL A 15 -57.75 -41.88 4.00
C VAL A 15 -56.34 -41.42 4.44
N VAL A 16 -56.24 -40.64 5.51
CA VAL A 16 -54.94 -40.22 6.07
C VAL A 16 -54.18 -41.42 6.65
N ALA A 17 -54.83 -42.34 7.37
CA ALA A 17 -54.19 -43.52 7.93
C ALA A 17 -53.64 -44.48 6.86
N VAL A 18 -54.36 -44.65 5.74
CA VAL A 18 -53.89 -45.43 4.57
C VAL A 18 -52.77 -44.70 3.82
N GLY A 19 -52.81 -43.37 3.74
CA GLY A 19 -51.72 -42.57 3.15
C GLY A 19 -50.41 -42.63 3.94
N MET A 20 -50.48 -42.70 5.28
CA MET A 20 -49.29 -42.73 6.14
C MET A 20 -48.60 -44.11 6.16
N SER A 21 -49.32 -45.20 5.90
CA SER A 21 -48.75 -46.56 5.92
C SER A 21 -47.88 -46.88 4.68
N GLY A 22 -48.01 -46.11 3.60
CA GLY A 22 -47.18 -46.22 2.40
C GLY A 22 -45.79 -45.56 2.49
N GLN A 23 -45.55 -44.69 3.49
CA GLN A 23 -44.33 -43.86 3.57
C GLN A 23 -43.27 -44.36 4.57
N VAL A 24 -43.53 -45.40 5.38
CA VAL A 24 -42.70 -45.72 6.56
C VAL A 24 -41.67 -46.84 6.35
N SER A 25 -41.52 -47.39 5.14
CA SER A 25 -40.50 -48.42 4.92
C SER A 25 -39.81 -48.26 3.59
N VAL A 26 -38.85 -47.34 3.52
CA VAL A 26 -37.74 -47.48 2.58
C VAL A 26 -36.95 -48.72 3.01
N LYS A 27 -37.37 -49.91 2.56
CA LYS A 27 -36.57 -51.13 2.71
C LYS A 27 -35.28 -50.87 1.95
N ARG A 28 -34.17 -50.72 2.67
CA ARG A 28 -32.84 -50.73 2.05
C ARG A 28 -32.70 -52.09 1.35
N LEU A 29 -32.69 -52.08 0.03
CA LEU A 29 -32.45 -53.28 -0.78
C LEU A 29 -31.00 -53.70 -0.55
N ASN A 30 -30.79 -54.63 0.40
CA ASN A 30 -29.49 -55.19 0.71
C ASN A 30 -29.31 -56.53 -0.03
N ASP A 31 -29.27 -56.47 -1.35
CA ASP A 31 -29.02 -57.63 -2.19
C ASP A 31 -27.51 -57.90 -2.25
N PRO A 32 -27.04 -59.10 -1.84
CA PRO A 32 -25.63 -59.47 -1.92
C PRO A 32 -25.03 -59.27 -3.32
N ALA A 33 -25.81 -59.48 -4.40
CA ALA A 33 -25.30 -59.36 -5.76
C ALA A 33 -25.02 -57.90 -6.17
N ILE A 34 -25.88 -56.99 -5.73
CA ILE A 34 -25.74 -55.55 -5.94
C ILE A 34 -24.63 -54.98 -5.03
N VAL A 35 -24.58 -55.41 -3.77
CA VAL A 35 -23.53 -54.99 -2.82
C VAL A 35 -22.15 -55.45 -3.28
N ALA A 36 -22.06 -56.68 -3.75
CA ALA A 36 -20.87 -57.23 -4.39
C ALA A 36 -20.39 -56.37 -5.56
N GLN A 37 -21.32 -55.93 -6.41
CA GLN A 37 -20.99 -55.12 -7.58
C GLN A 37 -20.49 -53.72 -7.19
N HIS A 38 -21.15 -53.06 -6.24
CA HIS A 38 -20.66 -51.79 -5.73
C HIS A 38 -19.28 -51.91 -5.06
N LYS A 39 -19.03 -52.99 -4.32
CA LYS A 39 -17.71 -53.26 -3.76
C LYS A 39 -16.68 -53.44 -4.87
N ARG A 40 -16.96 -54.18 -5.94
CA ARG A 40 -16.07 -54.33 -7.12
C ARG A 40 -15.70 -53.02 -7.79
N MET A 41 -16.65 -52.09 -7.89
CA MET A 41 -16.45 -50.82 -8.58
C MET A 41 -15.52 -49.87 -7.80
N VAL A 42 -15.40 -50.02 -6.48
CA VAL A 42 -14.72 -49.04 -5.62
C VAL A 42 -13.48 -49.61 -4.91
N PHE A 43 -13.46 -50.87 -4.47
CA PHE A 43 -12.46 -51.36 -3.51
C PHE A 43 -11.03 -51.56 -4.06
N GLU A 44 -10.03 -51.35 -3.20
CA GLU A 44 -8.58 -51.51 -3.50
C GLU A 44 -8.17 -52.97 -3.82
N SER A 45 -8.80 -53.97 -3.20
CA SER A 45 -8.55 -55.41 -3.44
C SER A 45 -9.84 -56.21 -3.67
N TRP A 46 -9.83 -57.12 -4.64
CA TRP A 46 -10.93 -58.08 -4.83
C TRP A 46 -10.80 -59.23 -3.81
N GLY A 47 -11.60 -59.21 -2.74
CA GLY A 47 -11.88 -60.42 -1.95
C GLY A 47 -12.92 -61.33 -2.62
N ASP A 48 -13.30 -62.44 -1.99
CA ASP A 48 -14.45 -63.25 -2.46
C ASP A 48 -15.79 -62.61 -2.07
N TRP A 49 -16.12 -61.49 -2.71
CA TRP A 49 -17.44 -60.86 -2.59
C TRP A 49 -18.38 -61.32 -3.72
N ARG A 50 -18.04 -62.40 -4.44
CA ARG A 50 -18.88 -62.93 -5.53
C ARG A 50 -20.16 -63.55 -4.96
N PRO A 51 -21.36 -63.10 -5.38
CA PRO A 51 -22.56 -63.89 -5.17
C PRO A 51 -22.44 -65.20 -5.96
N TYR A 52 -22.66 -66.34 -5.32
CA TYR A 52 -22.66 -67.63 -6.02
C TYR A 52 -23.96 -67.83 -6.79
N PRO A 53 -23.90 -68.18 -8.08
CA PRO A 53 -25.10 -68.49 -8.85
C PRO A 53 -25.82 -69.71 -8.26
N LYS A 54 -27.15 -69.68 -8.27
CA LYS A 54 -27.99 -70.85 -8.00
C LYS A 54 -28.59 -71.33 -9.32
N TYR A 55 -28.30 -72.59 -9.67
CA TYR A 55 -28.81 -73.23 -10.87
C TYR A 55 -29.69 -74.43 -10.51
N VAL A 56 -30.79 -74.60 -11.23
CA VAL A 56 -31.61 -75.82 -11.19
C VAL A 56 -31.82 -76.25 -12.64
N LEU A 57 -31.41 -77.47 -12.98
CA LEU A 57 -31.49 -78.01 -14.35
C LEU A 57 -30.86 -77.08 -15.41
N GLY A 58 -29.75 -76.41 -15.06
CA GLY A 58 -29.04 -75.47 -15.94
C GLY A 58 -29.67 -74.07 -16.04
N ILE A 59 -30.84 -73.84 -15.44
CA ILE A 59 -31.51 -72.54 -15.44
C ILE A 59 -31.16 -71.79 -14.15
N GLN A 60 -30.80 -70.52 -14.31
CA GLN A 60 -30.44 -69.66 -13.20
C GLN A 60 -31.69 -69.21 -12.41
N THR A 61 -31.80 -69.60 -11.15
CA THR A 61 -33.00 -69.35 -10.32
C THR A 61 -32.93 -68.04 -9.53
N ASN A 62 -31.74 -67.46 -9.35
CA ASN A 62 -31.56 -66.18 -8.68
C ASN A 62 -31.69 -65.03 -9.69
N PHE A 63 -32.84 -64.34 -9.70
CA PHE A 63 -33.13 -63.21 -10.59
C PHE A 63 -32.14 -62.06 -10.42
N ALA A 64 -31.87 -61.67 -9.18
CA ALA A 64 -30.92 -60.62 -8.81
C ALA A 64 -29.50 -60.90 -9.32
N TYR A 65 -29.02 -62.13 -9.19
CA TYR A 65 -27.74 -62.52 -9.78
C TYR A 65 -27.77 -62.42 -11.31
N GLY A 66 -28.91 -62.69 -11.96
CA GLY A 66 -29.05 -62.76 -13.41
C GLY A 66 -28.95 -61.42 -14.08
N THR A 67 -29.56 -60.42 -13.46
CA THR A 67 -29.58 -59.03 -13.92
C THR A 67 -28.31 -58.28 -13.58
N VAL A 68 -27.55 -58.70 -12.55
CA VAL A 68 -26.30 -58.03 -12.18
C VAL A 68 -25.06 -58.73 -12.76
N TRP A 69 -25.03 -60.07 -12.77
CA TRP A 69 -23.83 -60.89 -13.07
C TRP A 69 -24.05 -62.00 -14.11
N GLY A 70 -25.30 -62.33 -14.42
CA GLY A 70 -25.67 -63.41 -15.32
C GLY A 70 -25.83 -62.96 -16.77
N ILE A 71 -26.61 -63.73 -17.52
CA ILE A 71 -26.83 -63.51 -18.96
C ILE A 71 -27.56 -62.19 -19.24
N TRP A 72 -28.33 -61.69 -18.28
CA TRP A 72 -29.13 -60.46 -18.38
C TRP A 72 -28.37 -59.22 -17.87
N ALA A 73 -27.08 -59.36 -17.55
CA ALA A 73 -26.28 -58.28 -17.02
C ALA A 73 -25.90 -57.23 -18.09
N PRO A 74 -25.96 -55.92 -17.76
CA PRO A 74 -25.42 -54.87 -18.63
C PRO A 74 -23.95 -55.10 -18.99
N LYS A 75 -23.52 -54.62 -20.16
CA LYS A 75 -22.14 -54.77 -20.66
C LYS A 75 -21.09 -54.33 -19.62
N ILE A 76 -21.32 -53.19 -18.96
CA ILE A 76 -20.45 -52.65 -17.90
C ILE A 76 -20.24 -53.68 -16.79
N ASN A 77 -21.29 -54.34 -16.31
CA ASN A 77 -21.17 -55.32 -15.21
C ASN A 77 -20.45 -56.60 -15.66
N ARG A 78 -20.60 -56.98 -16.93
CA ARG A 78 -19.89 -58.11 -17.53
C ARG A 78 -18.39 -57.84 -17.66
N GLU A 79 -18.00 -56.60 -17.99
CA GLU A 79 -16.59 -56.17 -18.01
C GLU A 79 -15.95 -56.29 -16.61
N TYR A 80 -16.68 -55.97 -15.53
CA TYR A 80 -16.21 -56.21 -14.15
C TYR A 80 -16.13 -57.69 -13.75
N LYS A 81 -16.83 -58.59 -14.46
CA LYS A 81 -16.89 -60.03 -14.13
C LYS A 81 -15.80 -60.82 -14.82
N ASP A 82 -15.68 -60.61 -16.14
CA ASP A 82 -14.92 -61.45 -17.06
C ASP A 82 -13.83 -60.65 -17.82
N GLY A 83 -13.73 -59.34 -17.59
CA GLY A 83 -12.75 -58.44 -18.23
C GLY A 83 -11.52 -58.13 -17.36
N GLU A 84 -10.64 -57.28 -17.89
CA GLU A 84 -9.50 -56.76 -17.13
C GLU A 84 -9.97 -55.96 -15.91
N ASP A 85 -9.12 -55.92 -14.88
CA ASP A 85 -9.42 -55.16 -13.68
C ASP A 85 -9.46 -53.65 -13.95
N ILE A 86 -10.66 -53.09 -14.13
CA ILE A 86 -10.91 -51.67 -14.42
C ILE A 86 -11.07 -50.79 -13.18
N ARG A 87 -10.67 -51.29 -12.00
CA ARG A 87 -10.87 -50.55 -10.75
C ARG A 87 -10.17 -49.20 -10.72
N PRO A 88 -10.85 -48.15 -10.22
CA PRO A 88 -10.26 -46.83 -10.08
C PRO A 88 -9.16 -46.76 -9.01
N LEU A 89 -9.31 -47.49 -7.89
CA LEU A 89 -8.42 -47.47 -6.72
C LEU A 89 -7.36 -48.60 -6.71
N LYS A 90 -7.24 -49.40 -7.78
CA LYS A 90 -6.14 -50.38 -7.87
C LYS A 90 -4.79 -49.62 -7.92
N PRO A 91 -3.65 -50.27 -7.62
CA PRO A 91 -2.34 -49.61 -7.65
C PRO A 91 -2.04 -48.86 -8.98
N THR A 92 -2.45 -49.42 -10.12
CA THR A 92 -2.33 -48.81 -11.45
C THR A 92 -3.62 -48.11 -11.93
N GLY A 93 -4.57 -47.87 -11.03
CA GLY A 93 -5.88 -47.32 -11.32
C GLY A 93 -5.85 -45.81 -11.55
N ILE A 94 -6.85 -45.32 -12.27
CA ILE A 94 -6.93 -43.91 -12.68
C ILE A 94 -6.98 -42.94 -11.49
N GLN A 95 -7.60 -43.32 -10.38
CA GLN A 95 -7.72 -42.41 -9.23
C GLN A 95 -6.39 -42.31 -8.48
N ASN A 96 -5.66 -43.42 -8.33
CA ASN A 96 -4.32 -43.37 -7.72
C ASN A 96 -3.35 -42.55 -8.58
N GLN A 97 -3.42 -42.69 -9.91
CA GLN A 97 -2.67 -41.83 -10.83
C GLN A 97 -3.02 -40.34 -10.65
N ARG A 98 -4.32 -40.01 -10.54
CA ARG A 98 -4.78 -38.64 -10.27
C ARG A 98 -4.34 -38.13 -8.90
N TYR A 99 -4.34 -38.97 -7.86
CA TYR A 99 -3.83 -38.59 -6.55
C TYR A 99 -2.34 -38.26 -6.58
N VAL A 100 -1.56 -39.06 -7.30
CA VAL A 100 -0.12 -38.78 -7.51
C VAL A 100 0.06 -37.47 -8.28
N GLN A 101 -0.68 -37.26 -9.36
CA GLN A 101 -0.64 -35.99 -10.13
C GLN A 101 -1.03 -34.80 -9.25
N LEU A 102 -2.11 -34.90 -8.49
CA LEU A 102 -2.55 -33.85 -7.57
C LEU A 102 -1.50 -33.53 -6.51
N LYS A 103 -0.77 -34.55 -6.01
CA LYS A 103 0.32 -34.33 -5.06
C LYS A 103 1.50 -33.60 -5.69
N LEU A 104 1.86 -33.93 -6.92
CA LEU A 104 2.89 -33.20 -7.66
C LEU A 104 2.47 -31.74 -7.93
N GLU A 105 1.22 -31.53 -8.35
CA GLU A 105 0.66 -30.19 -8.57
C GLU A 105 0.60 -29.38 -7.26
N GLU A 106 0.29 -30.01 -6.13
CA GLU A 106 0.29 -29.40 -4.80
C GLU A 106 1.70 -28.92 -4.41
N GLU A 107 2.73 -29.73 -4.67
CA GLU A 107 4.13 -29.35 -4.43
C GLU A 107 4.57 -28.18 -5.32
N GLU A 108 4.20 -28.19 -6.59
CA GLU A 108 4.48 -27.09 -7.52
C GLU A 108 3.75 -25.80 -7.12
N ALA A 109 2.47 -25.90 -6.75
CA ALA A 109 1.68 -24.79 -6.24
C ALA A 109 2.30 -24.22 -4.95
N GLY A 110 2.85 -25.07 -4.08
CA GLY A 110 3.58 -24.65 -2.89
C GLY A 110 4.81 -23.79 -3.22
N LYS A 111 5.58 -24.18 -4.24
CA LYS A 111 6.74 -23.40 -4.72
C LYS A 111 6.31 -22.05 -5.29
N ILE A 112 5.25 -22.03 -6.11
CA ILE A 112 4.70 -20.80 -6.69
C ILE A 112 4.19 -19.87 -5.58
N LYS A 113 3.51 -20.41 -4.57
CA LYS A 113 3.06 -19.61 -3.43
C LYS A 113 4.23 -18.99 -2.68
N ALA A 114 5.30 -19.74 -2.44
CA ALA A 114 6.49 -19.21 -1.78
C ALA A 114 7.15 -18.07 -2.60
N THR A 115 7.21 -18.18 -3.93
CA THR A 115 7.74 -17.10 -4.77
C THR A 115 6.82 -15.87 -4.78
N LEU A 116 5.50 -16.06 -4.78
CA LEU A 116 4.54 -14.96 -4.67
C LEU A 116 4.63 -14.25 -3.32
N ASP A 117 4.76 -15.00 -2.22
CA ASP A 117 4.90 -14.43 -0.88
C ASP A 117 6.19 -13.61 -0.74
N THR A 118 7.29 -14.06 -1.36
CA THR A 118 8.55 -13.30 -1.38
C THR A 118 8.45 -12.05 -2.25
N LEU A 119 7.83 -12.15 -3.42
CA LEU A 119 7.56 -11.00 -4.29
C LEU A 119 6.68 -9.97 -3.59
N TYR A 120 5.61 -10.41 -2.92
CA TYR A 120 4.71 -9.53 -2.17
C TYR A 120 5.45 -8.78 -1.06
N LYS A 121 6.23 -9.50 -0.24
CA LYS A 121 7.04 -8.88 0.83
C LYS A 121 8.01 -7.84 0.27
N ARG A 122 8.68 -8.16 -0.84
CA ARG A 122 9.57 -7.22 -1.52
C ARG A 122 8.83 -5.99 -2.04
N ASN A 123 7.68 -6.18 -2.68
CA ASN A 123 6.88 -5.08 -3.22
C ASN A 123 6.36 -4.15 -2.11
N VAL A 124 5.99 -4.68 -0.94
CA VAL A 124 5.59 -3.87 0.21
C VAL A 124 6.77 -3.04 0.74
N GLN A 125 7.97 -3.62 0.78
CA GLN A 125 9.19 -2.89 1.16
C GLN A 125 9.54 -1.81 0.12
N ASP A 126 9.51 -2.15 -1.16
CA ASP A 126 9.76 -1.21 -2.25
C ASP A 126 8.73 -0.07 -2.25
N PHE A 127 7.46 -0.38 -2.02
CA PHE A 127 6.39 0.61 -1.87
C PHE A 127 6.65 1.57 -0.71
N ALA A 128 7.07 1.07 0.45
CA ALA A 128 7.42 1.90 1.61
C ALA A 128 8.58 2.87 1.32
N HIS A 129 9.48 2.52 0.39
CA HIS A 129 10.58 3.37 -0.06
C HIS A 129 10.19 4.43 -1.10
N TRP A 130 9.02 4.29 -1.73
CA TRP A 130 8.52 5.18 -2.78
C TRP A 130 7.45 6.13 -2.28
N THR A 131 6.60 5.67 -1.35
CA THR A 131 5.49 6.48 -0.86
C THR A 131 5.96 7.73 -0.13
N SER A 132 5.22 8.83 -0.26
CA SER A 132 5.43 10.06 0.52
C SER A 132 4.96 9.92 1.97
N THR A 133 4.08 8.96 2.26
CA THR A 133 3.51 8.76 3.60
C THR A 133 4.54 8.36 4.67
N THR A 134 5.65 7.74 4.26
CA THR A 134 6.74 7.30 5.15
C THR A 134 7.82 8.36 5.36
N VAL A 135 7.70 9.54 4.74
CA VAL A 135 8.71 10.61 4.80
C VAL A 135 9.01 11.04 6.23
N ASP A 136 7.97 11.21 7.05
CA ASP A 136 8.13 11.68 8.42
C ASP A 136 8.83 10.67 9.34
N ALA A 137 8.90 9.40 8.93
CA ALA A 137 9.62 8.35 9.64
C ALA A 137 11.08 8.21 9.17
N ASP A 138 11.50 8.91 8.10
CA ASP A 138 12.87 8.79 7.62
C ASP A 138 13.86 9.48 8.58
N PRO A 139 14.88 8.76 9.10
CA PRO A 139 15.82 9.33 10.07
C PRO A 139 16.61 10.51 9.50
N LEU A 140 17.00 10.48 8.22
CA LEU A 140 17.80 11.56 7.63
C LEU A 140 16.95 12.84 7.45
N TRP A 141 15.68 12.67 7.08
CA TRP A 141 14.74 13.77 7.02
C TRP A 141 14.57 14.41 8.39
N LEU A 142 14.29 13.60 9.41
CA LEU A 142 14.01 14.08 10.76
C LEU A 142 15.21 14.78 11.40
N LEU A 143 16.42 14.23 11.24
CA LEU A 143 17.63 14.75 11.88
C LEU A 143 18.19 15.99 11.18
N TYR A 144 18.14 16.06 9.85
CA TYR A 144 18.83 17.10 9.10
C TYR A 144 17.90 18.00 8.30
N TYR A 145 17.11 17.45 7.39
CA TYR A 145 16.38 18.26 6.42
C TYR A 145 15.17 18.98 7.01
N LYS A 146 14.40 18.33 7.88
CA LYS A 146 13.22 18.88 8.54
C LYS A 146 13.52 20.19 9.29
N PRO A 147 14.52 20.28 10.18
CA PRO A 147 14.84 21.56 10.83
C PRO A 147 15.42 22.60 9.85
N MET A 148 16.22 22.16 8.87
CA MET A 148 16.87 23.08 7.92
C MET A 148 15.92 23.71 6.90
N LEU A 149 14.85 23.00 6.53
CA LEU A 149 13.82 23.46 5.59
C LEU A 149 12.61 24.10 6.30
N LYS A 150 12.48 23.95 7.62
CA LYS A 150 11.44 24.62 8.44
C LYS A 150 11.32 26.13 8.16
N PRO A 151 12.40 26.90 7.95
CA PRO A 151 12.26 28.32 7.62
C PRO A 151 11.43 28.60 6.37
N ILE A 152 11.41 27.68 5.38
CA ILE A 152 10.64 27.83 4.13
C ILE A 152 9.13 27.80 4.41
N SER A 153 8.68 26.92 5.31
CA SER A 153 7.26 26.83 5.67
C SER A 153 6.81 27.93 6.64
N VAL A 154 7.73 28.49 7.43
CA VAL A 154 7.44 29.61 8.33
C VAL A 154 7.43 30.95 7.58
N PHE A 155 8.20 31.08 6.51
CA PHE A 155 8.24 32.29 5.71
C PHE A 155 6.85 32.54 5.06
N PRO A 156 6.35 33.78 5.01
CA PRO A 156 5.02 34.08 4.46
C PRO A 156 4.93 33.79 2.95
N ASP A 157 3.75 33.39 2.46
CA ASP A 157 3.53 33.10 1.03
C ASP A 157 3.57 34.36 0.18
N THR A 158 2.98 35.45 0.65
CA THR A 158 2.93 36.73 -0.05
C THR A 158 3.39 37.85 0.88
N PRO A 159 4.70 38.12 0.99
CA PRO A 159 5.22 39.11 1.91
C PRO A 159 4.90 40.51 1.37
N GLN A 160 4.13 41.28 2.13
CA GLN A 160 3.70 42.63 1.74
C GLN A 160 4.60 43.72 2.31
N ASN A 161 5.21 43.46 3.48
CA ASN A 161 5.96 44.47 4.23
C ASN A 161 7.48 44.22 4.23
N TYR A 162 8.27 45.26 4.49
CA TYR A 162 9.72 45.13 4.61
C TYR A 162 10.14 44.12 5.69
N PHE A 163 9.41 44.08 6.80
CA PHE A 163 9.66 43.16 7.91
C PHE A 163 9.43 41.69 7.51
N GLU A 164 8.37 41.42 6.78
CA GLU A 164 8.03 40.07 6.29
C GLU A 164 9.06 39.57 5.27
N TRP A 165 9.59 40.45 4.44
CA TRP A 165 10.72 40.16 3.55
C TRP A 165 12.06 39.98 4.29
N GLY A 166 12.13 40.25 5.60
CA GLY A 166 13.37 40.25 6.36
C GLY A 166 14.32 41.40 5.98
N LEU A 167 13.79 42.47 5.39
CA LEU A 167 14.55 43.68 5.07
C LEU A 167 14.71 44.55 6.32
N LYS A 168 15.81 45.30 6.42
CA LYS A 168 16.06 46.17 7.58
C LYS A 168 15.39 47.54 7.47
N ASN A 169 15.24 48.07 6.25
CA ASN A 169 14.82 49.45 6.01
C ASN A 169 13.66 49.53 5.00
N GLN A 170 12.66 50.37 5.30
CA GLN A 170 11.54 50.66 4.42
C GLN A 170 11.98 51.26 3.07
N GLN A 171 12.97 52.14 3.07
CA GLN A 171 13.52 52.76 1.85
C GLN A 171 14.09 51.72 0.88
N THR A 172 14.67 50.64 1.41
CA THR A 172 15.19 49.53 0.61
C THR A 172 14.06 48.77 -0.05
N TYR A 173 13.00 48.46 0.71
CA TYR A 173 11.81 47.81 0.16
C TYR A 173 11.20 48.63 -0.99
N GLU A 174 11.00 49.93 -0.81
CA GLU A 174 10.47 50.80 -1.86
C GLU A 174 11.38 50.86 -3.10
N ALA A 175 12.70 50.92 -2.91
CA ALA A 175 13.66 50.92 -4.01
C ALA A 175 13.62 49.59 -4.79
N LEU A 176 13.51 48.46 -4.09
CA LEU A 176 13.38 47.14 -4.70
C LEU A 176 12.05 46.96 -5.42
N ASN A 177 10.97 47.54 -4.88
CA ASN A 177 9.66 47.54 -5.50
C ASN A 177 9.67 48.33 -6.81
N LYS A 178 10.20 49.56 -6.79
CA LYS A 178 10.34 50.41 -7.98
C LYS A 178 11.19 49.78 -9.08
N ARG A 179 12.20 49.00 -8.71
CA ARG A 179 13.08 48.28 -9.65
C ARG A 179 12.49 46.98 -10.19
N GLY A 180 11.34 46.53 -9.69
CA GLY A 180 10.73 45.25 -10.07
C GLY A 180 11.45 44.02 -9.50
N THR A 181 12.48 44.21 -8.65
CA THR A 181 13.24 43.08 -8.06
C THR A 181 12.42 42.25 -7.08
N LEU A 182 11.47 42.86 -6.37
CA LEU A 182 10.57 42.11 -5.46
C LEU A 182 9.69 41.12 -6.20
N LYS A 183 9.24 41.45 -7.41
CA LYS A 183 8.42 40.53 -8.23
C LYS A 183 9.21 39.28 -8.60
N ARG A 184 10.47 39.44 -9.05
CA ARG A 184 11.36 38.29 -9.32
C ARG A 184 11.61 37.46 -8.05
N LEU A 185 11.86 38.11 -6.92
CA LEU A 185 12.10 37.41 -5.66
C LEU A 185 10.85 36.63 -5.21
N GLN A 186 9.65 37.15 -5.46
CA GLN A 186 8.40 36.45 -5.22
C GLN A 186 8.29 35.20 -6.11
N GLU A 187 8.55 35.34 -7.41
CA GLU A 187 8.54 34.21 -8.34
C GLU A 187 9.55 33.11 -7.91
N GLU A 188 10.75 33.49 -7.47
CA GLU A 188 11.74 32.53 -6.94
C GLU A 188 11.28 31.86 -5.65
N LEU A 189 10.64 32.62 -4.76
CA LEU A 189 10.09 32.09 -3.52
C LEU A 189 8.97 31.08 -3.79
N ASP A 190 8.07 31.39 -4.72
CA ASP A 190 6.98 30.50 -5.13
C ASP A 190 7.54 29.19 -5.68
N LEU A 191 8.55 29.25 -6.55
CA LEU A 191 9.24 28.06 -7.07
C LEU A 191 9.91 27.23 -5.97
N ILE A 192 10.53 27.86 -4.97
CA ILE A 192 11.15 27.16 -3.84
C ILE A 192 10.09 26.47 -3.00
N LYS A 193 8.97 27.15 -2.72
CA LYS A 193 7.86 26.61 -1.91
C LYS A 193 7.13 25.49 -2.62
N GLU A 194 6.85 25.63 -3.91
CA GLU A 194 6.26 24.58 -4.73
C GLU A 194 7.16 23.34 -4.74
N LYS A 195 8.46 23.52 -4.98
CA LYS A 195 9.41 22.41 -4.97
C LYS A 195 9.52 21.75 -3.59
N TYR A 196 9.48 22.54 -2.52
CA TYR A 196 9.43 22.02 -1.15
C TYR A 196 8.17 21.18 -0.92
N PHE A 197 6.99 21.69 -1.31
CA PHE A 197 5.73 20.97 -1.21
C PHE A 197 5.78 19.64 -1.97
N LEU A 198 6.21 19.66 -3.24
CA LEU A 198 6.38 18.46 -4.06
C LEU A 198 7.34 17.44 -3.42
N SER A 199 8.35 17.91 -2.68
CA SER A 199 9.32 17.02 -2.02
C SER A 199 8.76 16.26 -0.84
N CYS A 200 7.68 16.77 -0.25
CA CYS A 200 6.98 16.13 0.85
C CYS A 200 5.76 15.33 0.37
N SER A 201 5.10 15.72 -0.72
CA SER A 201 3.83 15.11 -1.15
C SER A 201 3.97 14.05 -2.24
N MET A 202 4.96 14.16 -3.12
CA MET A 202 5.08 13.30 -4.29
C MET A 202 5.66 11.92 -3.96
N ASP A 203 5.03 10.88 -4.51
CA ASP A 203 5.58 9.52 -4.50
C ASP A 203 6.80 9.45 -5.42
N MET A 204 7.95 9.16 -4.82
CA MET A 204 9.22 9.03 -5.53
C MET A 204 10.21 8.20 -4.72
N PRO A 205 11.19 7.55 -5.38
CA PRO A 205 12.21 6.81 -4.69
C PRO A 205 12.95 7.68 -3.67
N ARG A 206 13.19 7.13 -2.48
CA ARG A 206 13.92 7.77 -1.36
C ARG A 206 15.14 8.60 -1.78
N GLY A 207 16.01 8.04 -2.63
CA GLY A 207 17.22 8.74 -3.09
C GLY A 207 16.93 10.02 -3.90
N LYS A 208 15.92 9.97 -4.79
CA LYS A 208 15.49 11.15 -5.58
C LYS A 208 14.91 12.23 -4.68
N ARG A 209 14.17 11.83 -3.65
CA ARG A 209 13.60 12.74 -2.65
C ARG A 209 14.68 13.51 -1.90
N PHE A 210 15.76 12.84 -1.47
CA PHE A 210 16.89 13.49 -0.81
C PHE A 210 17.63 14.48 -1.70
N LEU A 211 17.83 14.15 -2.98
CA LEU A 211 18.39 15.09 -3.93
C LEU A 211 17.51 16.33 -4.06
N MET A 212 16.19 16.15 -4.07
CA MET A 212 15.26 17.26 -4.14
C MET A 212 15.31 18.13 -2.88
N TYR A 213 15.35 17.55 -1.68
CA TYR A 213 15.55 18.31 -0.44
C TYR A 213 16.84 19.12 -0.44
N HIS A 214 17.94 18.49 -0.88
CA HIS A 214 19.23 19.15 -0.95
C HIS A 214 19.20 20.33 -1.93
N GLU A 215 18.63 20.13 -3.11
CA GLU A 215 18.51 21.20 -4.11
C GLU A 215 17.64 22.36 -3.59
N THR A 216 16.49 22.05 -2.97
CA THR A 216 15.60 23.05 -2.37
C THR A 216 16.32 23.83 -1.27
N LEU A 217 17.09 23.15 -0.42
CA LEU A 217 17.89 23.76 0.63
C LEU A 217 18.98 24.68 0.07
N LEU A 218 19.68 24.27 -0.99
CA LEU A 218 20.67 25.11 -1.66
C LEU A 218 20.03 26.35 -2.28
N ARG A 219 18.88 26.20 -2.94
CA ARG A 219 18.12 27.33 -3.52
C ARG A 219 17.69 28.30 -2.42
N TRP A 220 17.17 27.79 -1.31
CA TRP A 220 16.80 28.61 -0.16
C TRP A 220 17.99 29.40 0.41
N ARG A 221 19.16 28.77 0.55
CA ARG A 221 20.37 29.46 1.02
C ARG A 221 20.79 30.58 0.07
N LYS A 222 20.74 30.34 -1.24
CA LYS A 222 21.05 31.37 -2.25
C LYS A 222 20.06 32.53 -2.18
N PHE A 223 18.77 32.24 -2.06
CA PHE A 223 17.72 33.24 -1.90
C PHE A 223 17.94 34.12 -0.65
N MET A 224 18.25 33.50 0.49
CA MET A 224 18.55 34.23 1.72
C MET A 224 19.83 35.06 1.63
N GLN A 225 20.86 34.56 0.94
CA GLN A 225 22.09 35.33 0.67
C GLN A 225 21.80 36.55 -0.19
N GLU A 226 20.94 36.41 -1.20
CA GLU A 226 20.54 37.53 -2.06
C GLU A 226 19.77 38.60 -1.28
N LEU A 227 18.78 38.20 -0.48
CA LEU A 227 18.06 39.12 0.43
C LEU A 227 19.01 39.82 1.41
N GLY A 228 19.92 39.07 2.03
CA GLY A 228 20.97 39.62 2.89
C GLY A 228 21.88 40.61 2.16
N GLY A 229 22.18 40.34 0.88
CA GLY A 229 22.94 41.23 0.01
C GLY A 229 22.28 42.58 -0.19
N TYR A 230 20.96 42.63 -0.36
CA TYR A 230 20.22 43.90 -0.45
C TYR A 230 20.27 44.69 0.86
N ASN A 231 20.13 44.02 2.01
CA ASN A 231 20.26 44.64 3.32
C ASN A 231 21.66 45.23 3.55
N ASN A 232 22.71 44.50 3.18
CA ASN A 232 24.10 44.97 3.33
C ASN A 232 24.38 46.17 2.43
N LYS A 233 23.92 46.14 1.17
CA LYS A 233 24.03 47.29 0.25
C LYS A 233 23.29 48.51 0.80
N ALA A 234 22.10 48.32 1.34
CA ALA A 234 21.34 49.40 1.95
C ALA A 234 22.03 50.01 3.17
N ALA A 235 22.58 49.18 4.06
CA ALA A 235 23.35 49.63 5.21
C ALA A 235 24.57 50.46 4.77
N LEU A 236 25.36 49.95 3.81
CA LEU A 236 26.50 50.67 3.25
C LEU A 236 26.10 52.02 2.65
N LEU A 237 25.01 52.07 1.88
CA LEU A 237 24.52 53.33 1.30
C LEU A 237 24.11 54.34 2.37
N LEU A 238 23.51 53.90 3.48
CA LEU A 238 23.18 54.77 4.60
C LEU A 238 24.45 55.27 5.31
N ASP A 239 25.44 54.40 5.51
CA ASP A 239 26.72 54.76 6.11
C ASP A 239 27.45 55.81 5.26
N TYR A 240 27.55 55.61 3.94
CA TYR A 240 28.10 56.60 3.02
C TYR A 240 27.33 57.92 3.04
N LYS A 241 25.99 57.87 3.06
CA LYS A 241 25.16 59.07 3.17
C LYS A 241 25.42 59.83 4.47
N ASN A 242 25.64 59.13 5.58
CA ASN A 242 25.96 59.73 6.87
C ASN A 242 27.35 60.38 6.87
N ILE A 243 28.37 59.70 6.31
CA ILE A 243 29.72 60.25 6.13
C ILE A 243 29.71 61.49 5.24
N LEU A 244 29.00 61.44 4.10
CA LEU A 244 28.89 62.60 3.21
C LEU A 244 28.18 63.78 3.87
N LYS A 245 27.17 63.52 4.72
CA LYS A 245 26.53 64.58 5.51
C LYS A 245 27.48 65.20 6.53
N SER A 246 28.33 64.41 7.19
CA SER A 246 29.31 64.94 8.17
C SER A 246 30.44 65.73 7.51
N HIS A 247 30.76 65.44 6.25
CA HIS A 247 31.83 66.12 5.48
C HIS A 247 31.30 67.11 4.42
N SER A 248 30.00 67.38 4.38
CA SER A 248 29.42 68.35 3.45
C SER A 248 29.95 69.76 3.77
N PRO A 249 30.39 70.55 2.78
CA PRO A 249 30.84 71.94 2.99
C PRO A 249 29.71 72.87 3.48
N TYR A 250 28.46 72.41 3.42
CA TYR A 250 27.28 73.09 3.95
C TYR A 250 26.80 72.50 5.29
N ALA A 251 27.46 71.47 5.82
CA ALA A 251 27.21 71.02 7.18
C ALA A 251 27.67 72.14 8.12
N SER A 252 26.72 72.76 8.84
CA SER A 252 27.07 73.68 9.91
C SER A 252 28.06 72.96 10.83
N PRO A 253 29.23 73.55 11.15
CA PRO A 253 30.18 72.91 12.05
C PRO A 253 29.41 72.52 13.30
N SER A 254 29.43 71.23 13.64
CA SER A 254 28.78 70.74 14.84
C SER A 254 29.54 71.36 16.03
N VAL A 255 29.02 72.48 16.52
CA VAL A 255 29.57 73.33 17.58
C VAL A 255 30.75 74.20 17.12
N TRP A 256 30.55 75.53 17.16
CA TRP A 256 31.66 76.48 17.23
C TRP A 256 32.37 76.26 18.57
N THR A 257 33.52 75.59 18.55
CA THR A 257 34.33 75.38 19.75
C THR A 257 35.15 76.64 20.03
N SER A 258 34.96 77.26 21.19
CA SER A 258 35.78 78.39 21.67
C SER A 258 37.22 77.99 22.05
N ALA A 259 37.67 76.80 21.66
CA ALA A 259 38.96 76.25 22.03
C ALA A 259 40.05 76.82 21.11
N SER A 260 41.16 77.26 21.71
CA SER A 260 42.35 77.68 20.94
C SER A 260 42.96 76.46 20.23
N ASP A 261 43.55 76.67 19.04
CA ASP A 261 44.18 75.62 18.23
C ASP A 261 45.15 74.74 19.04
N LYS A 262 45.86 75.32 20.02
CA LYS A 262 46.75 74.57 20.92
C LYS A 262 45.99 73.51 21.75
N GLN A 263 44.82 73.85 22.27
CA GLN A 263 43.99 72.94 23.06
C GLN A 263 43.39 71.83 22.20
N ILE A 264 43.08 72.13 20.94
CA ILE A 264 42.60 71.13 19.98
C ILE A 264 43.71 70.12 19.68
N VAL A 265 44.92 70.60 19.40
CA VAL A 265 46.10 69.75 19.15
C VAL A 265 46.42 68.88 20.38
N GLU A 266 46.45 69.45 21.59
CA GLU A 266 46.71 68.70 22.81
C GLU A 266 45.65 67.62 23.06
N LYS A 267 44.36 67.94 22.88
CA LYS A 267 43.27 66.96 23.02
C LYS A 267 43.36 65.83 22.00
N THR A 268 43.72 66.17 20.76
CA THR A 268 43.90 65.17 19.70
C THR A 268 45.11 64.29 20.00
N MET A 269 46.25 64.88 20.40
CA MET A 269 47.43 64.11 20.83
C MET A 269 47.12 63.19 22.01
N GLN A 270 46.37 63.64 23.01
CA GLN A 270 45.95 62.80 24.14
C GLN A 270 45.03 61.64 23.71
N GLN A 271 44.08 61.90 22.80
CA GLN A 271 43.16 60.88 22.30
C GLN A 271 43.88 59.75 21.55
N TYR A 272 44.97 60.06 20.85
CA TYR A 272 45.76 59.09 20.09
C TYR A 272 47.01 58.57 20.81
N LYS A 273 47.37 59.14 21.97
CA LYS A 273 48.57 58.77 22.76
C LYS A 273 48.68 57.29 23.11
N HIS A 274 47.54 56.59 23.20
CA HIS A 274 47.47 55.18 23.61
C HIS A 274 46.96 54.25 22.50
N ARG A 275 46.74 54.77 21.28
CA ARG A 275 46.30 53.97 20.13
C ARG A 275 47.47 53.46 19.28
N TYR A 276 48.70 53.85 19.62
CA TYR A 276 49.95 53.37 19.06
C TYR A 276 50.94 53.12 20.19
#